data_AF-A0A850MR55-F1
#
_entry.id   AF-A0A850MR55-F1
#
_cell.length_a   1.000
_cell.length_b   1.000
_cell.length_c   1.000
_cell.angle_alpha   90.00
_cell.angle_beta   90.00
_cell.angle_gamma   90.00
#
_symmetry.space_group_name_H-M   'P 1'
#
loop_
_entity.id
_entity.type
_entity.pdbx_description
1 polymer ?
#
loop_
_entity_poly.entity_id
_entity_poly.type
_entity_poly.pdbx_seq_one_letter_code
_entity_poly.pdbx_strand_id
1 'polypeptide(L)'
;REIAIKCPLIFTPEEANIAMLRNLMNSLTKDYRRWALPSSPPDTYTMLHDVVNQYEISHIQAFQISGDPYQLESWYYTRTKTTNHPIAIRINVSEQNNTLDLTIGCEDMAELTGLLAKISEDFQNKIRDKFQQEPKPAFGNLKDLLCECGSPLAKLPSISENVTCNSCQKSYTWKMLGY
;
A
#
# COMPACT_ATOMS: atom_id res chain seq x y z
N ARG A 1 17.89 15.25 -25.80
CA ARG A 1 16.62 14.57 -25.43
C ARG A 1 16.95 13.09 -25.29
N GLU A 2 17.24 12.62 -24.08
CA GLU A 2 17.34 11.18 -23.81
C GLU A 2 15.93 10.65 -23.53
N ILE A 3 15.47 9.73 -24.36
CA ILE A 3 14.25 8.96 -24.09
C ILE A 3 14.72 7.74 -23.33
N ALA A 4 14.61 7.77 -22.00
CA ALA A 4 14.79 6.58 -21.19
C ALA A 4 13.59 5.66 -21.44
N ILE A 5 13.75 4.70 -22.35
CA ILE A 5 12.79 3.62 -22.57
C ILE A 5 12.84 2.75 -21.30
N LYS A 6 12.00 3.08 -20.32
CA LYS A 6 11.73 2.16 -19.21
C LYS A 6 10.95 1.00 -19.81
N CYS A 7 11.62 -0.10 -20.15
CA CYS A 7 10.92 -1.33 -20.46
C CYS A 7 9.99 -1.67 -19.28
N PRO A 8 8.69 -1.87 -19.51
CA PRO A 8 7.80 -2.26 -18.44
C PRO A 8 8.30 -3.60 -17.89
N LEU A 9 8.52 -3.64 -16.56
CA LEU A 9 8.87 -4.85 -15.84
C LEU A 9 7.64 -5.77 -15.86
N ILE A 10 7.52 -6.56 -16.92
CA ILE A 10 6.45 -7.53 -17.13
C ILE A 10 7.01 -8.90 -16.74
N PHE A 11 6.44 -9.48 -15.71
CA PHE A 11 6.78 -10.82 -15.21
C PHE A 11 5.52 -11.55 -14.76
N THR A 12 5.58 -12.88 -14.72
CA THR A 12 4.47 -13.70 -14.23
C THR A 12 4.46 -13.75 -12.70
N PRO A 13 3.35 -14.16 -12.05
CA PRO A 13 3.32 -14.34 -10.60
C PRO A 13 4.36 -15.32 -10.07
N GLU A 14 4.72 -16.34 -10.85
CA GLU A 14 5.74 -17.34 -10.48
C GLU A 14 7.16 -16.76 -10.51
N GLU A 15 7.40 -15.75 -11.34
CA GLU A 15 8.68 -15.04 -11.45
C GLU A 15 8.80 -13.88 -10.45
N ALA A 16 7.68 -13.46 -9.85
CA ALA A 16 7.62 -12.30 -8.99
C ALA A 16 8.46 -12.50 -7.71
N ASN A 17 9.28 -11.51 -7.38
CA ASN A 17 9.96 -11.42 -6.09
C ASN A 17 9.85 -9.99 -5.51
N ILE A 18 10.26 -9.83 -4.27
CA ILE A 18 10.06 -8.59 -3.53
C ILE A 18 10.84 -7.40 -4.09
N ALA A 19 12.04 -7.62 -4.64
CA ALA A 19 12.78 -6.54 -5.30
C ALA A 19 12.03 -6.05 -6.54
N MET A 20 11.50 -6.99 -7.35
CA MET A 20 10.71 -6.68 -8.54
C MET A 20 9.41 -5.96 -8.18
N LEU A 21 8.68 -6.41 -7.15
CA LEU A 21 7.46 -5.76 -6.70
C LEU A 21 7.68 -4.35 -6.15
N ARG A 22 8.76 -4.12 -5.40
CA ARG A 22 9.11 -2.77 -4.94
C ARG A 22 9.42 -1.83 -6.10
N ASN A 23 10.16 -2.31 -7.10
CA ASN A 23 10.45 -1.54 -8.31
C ASN A 23 9.20 -1.26 -9.13
N LEU A 24 8.37 -2.27 -9.34
CA LEU A 24 7.09 -2.15 -10.05
C LEU A 24 6.16 -1.17 -9.34
N MET A 25 5.99 -1.31 -8.02
CA MET A 25 5.18 -0.42 -7.21
C MET A 25 5.61 1.02 -7.45
N ASN A 26 6.92 1.33 -7.47
CA ASN A 26 7.42 2.68 -7.75
C ASN A 26 7.02 3.24 -9.13
N SER A 27 6.80 2.40 -10.15
CA SER A 27 6.34 2.84 -11.47
C SER A 27 4.83 2.93 -11.62
N LEU A 28 4.05 2.26 -10.78
CA LEU A 28 2.59 2.22 -10.89
C LEU A 28 1.93 3.42 -10.22
N THR A 29 0.73 3.75 -10.72
CA THR A 29 -0.22 4.59 -9.99
C THR A 29 -0.73 3.81 -8.79
N LYS A 30 -0.90 4.49 -7.65
CA LYS A 30 -1.21 3.84 -6.37
C LYS A 30 -2.40 4.50 -5.70
N ASP A 31 -3.19 3.68 -5.05
CA ASP A 31 -4.15 4.10 -4.05
C ASP A 31 -4.09 3.15 -2.86
N TYR A 32 -4.67 3.57 -1.73
CA TYR A 32 -4.55 2.84 -0.49
C TYR A 32 -5.76 3.06 0.43
N ARG A 33 -5.91 2.13 1.37
CA ARG A 33 -6.86 2.22 2.48
C ARG A 33 -6.15 1.88 3.77
N ARG A 34 -6.51 2.60 4.83
CA ARG A 34 -5.92 2.49 6.15
C ARG A 34 -7.03 2.33 7.18
N TRP A 35 -6.87 1.36 8.07
CA TRP A 35 -7.78 1.11 9.19
C TRP A 35 -7.00 1.13 10.50
N ALA A 36 -7.68 1.51 11.58
CA ALA A 36 -7.18 1.22 12.91
C ALA A 36 -7.25 -0.30 13.15
N LEU A 37 -6.35 -0.86 13.96
CA LEU A 37 -6.40 -2.30 14.26
C LEU A 37 -7.68 -2.61 15.07
N PRO A 38 -8.59 -3.45 14.54
CA PRO A 38 -9.82 -3.84 15.25
C PRO A 38 -9.56 -4.91 16.32
N SER A 39 -8.43 -5.62 16.23
CA SER A 39 -8.02 -6.71 17.13
C SER A 39 -6.50 -6.81 17.20
N SER A 40 -5.96 -7.94 17.67
CA SER A 40 -4.52 -8.16 17.65
C SER A 40 -3.92 -7.93 16.25
N PRO A 41 -2.69 -7.41 16.13
CA PRO A 41 -2.07 -7.17 14.83
C PRO A 41 -1.99 -8.44 13.93
N PRO A 42 -1.60 -9.63 14.43
CA PRO A 42 -1.57 -10.86 13.62
C PRO A 42 -2.96 -11.32 13.14
N ASP A 43 -3.99 -11.22 13.99
CA ASP A 43 -5.35 -11.58 13.59
C ASP A 43 -5.86 -10.64 12.51
N THR A 44 -5.62 -9.34 12.70
CA THR A 44 -6.01 -8.28 11.76
C THR A 44 -5.38 -8.50 10.40
N TYR A 45 -4.08 -8.80 10.36
CA TYR A 45 -3.38 -9.22 9.15
C TYR A 45 -4.04 -10.42 8.50
N THR A 46 -4.23 -11.50 9.26
CA THR A 46 -4.78 -12.77 8.75
C THR A 46 -6.15 -12.56 8.10
N MET A 47 -7.00 -11.73 8.70
CA MET A 47 -8.31 -11.42 8.13
C MET A 47 -8.23 -10.71 6.78
N LEU A 48 -7.35 -9.70 6.64
CA LEU A 48 -7.17 -9.01 5.37
C LEU A 48 -6.46 -9.90 4.33
N HIS A 49 -5.46 -10.68 4.75
CA HIS A 49 -4.79 -11.67 3.92
C HIS A 49 -5.79 -12.66 3.29
N ASP A 50 -6.68 -13.23 4.10
CA ASP A 50 -7.73 -14.12 3.63
C ASP A 50 -8.67 -13.45 2.62
N VAL A 51 -8.99 -12.16 2.82
CA VAL A 51 -9.84 -11.41 1.88
C VAL A 51 -9.12 -11.22 0.56
N VAL A 52 -7.84 -10.81 0.59
CA VAL A 52 -7.03 -10.68 -0.63
C VAL A 52 -6.91 -12.01 -1.38
N ASN A 53 -6.76 -13.13 -0.66
CA ASN A 53 -6.67 -14.47 -1.26
C ASN A 53 -7.99 -15.01 -1.83
N GLN A 54 -9.13 -14.36 -1.61
CA GLN A 54 -10.38 -14.70 -2.31
C GLN A 54 -10.33 -14.31 -3.78
N TYR A 55 -9.46 -13.38 -4.13
CA TYR A 55 -9.20 -12.96 -5.49
C TYR A 55 -8.10 -13.85 -6.08
N GLU A 56 -8.06 -13.99 -7.41
CA GLU A 56 -6.99 -14.70 -8.14
C GLU A 56 -5.69 -13.88 -8.10
N ILE A 57 -5.10 -13.78 -6.91
CA ILE A 57 -3.93 -12.98 -6.58
C ILE A 57 -2.93 -13.87 -5.86
N SER A 58 -1.69 -13.88 -6.36
CA SER A 58 -0.63 -14.68 -5.78
C SER A 58 0.00 -13.94 -4.60
N HIS A 59 0.00 -14.57 -3.43
CA HIS A 59 0.82 -14.13 -2.31
C HIS A 59 2.29 -14.46 -2.59
N ILE A 60 3.14 -13.44 -2.57
CA ILE A 60 4.57 -13.58 -2.92
C ILE A 60 5.40 -13.79 -1.67
N GLN A 61 5.28 -12.90 -0.68
CA GLN A 61 6.02 -13.03 0.58
C GLN A 61 5.42 -12.17 1.69
N ALA A 62 5.56 -12.65 2.92
CA ALA A 62 5.32 -11.87 4.13
C ALA A 62 6.59 -11.83 4.99
N PHE A 63 6.81 -10.69 5.65
CA PHE A 63 7.94 -10.41 6.53
C PHE A 63 7.42 -9.85 7.84
N GLN A 64 7.70 -10.53 8.95
CA GLN A 64 7.63 -9.88 10.24
C GLN A 64 8.89 -9.03 10.41
N ILE A 65 8.70 -7.71 10.44
CA ILE A 65 9.78 -6.72 10.61
C ILE A 65 10.17 -6.63 12.09
N SER A 66 9.19 -6.69 12.99
CA SER A 66 9.38 -6.66 14.44
C SER A 66 8.30 -7.50 15.14
N GLY A 67 8.65 -8.10 16.27
CA GLY A 67 7.70 -8.83 17.13
C GLY A 67 7.07 -7.98 18.23
N ASP A 68 7.76 -6.94 18.70
CA ASP A 68 7.28 -6.02 19.74
C ASP A 68 7.98 -4.64 19.60
N PRO A 69 7.27 -3.57 19.22
CA PRO A 69 5.89 -3.58 18.75
C PRO A 69 5.79 -4.40 17.45
N TYR A 70 4.67 -5.11 17.27
CA TYR A 70 4.46 -5.96 16.10
C TYR A 70 4.44 -5.13 14.82
N GLN A 71 5.22 -5.58 13.84
CA GLN A 71 5.25 -4.97 12.52
C GLN A 71 5.40 -6.05 11.45
N LEU A 72 4.55 -5.97 10.42
CA LEU A 72 4.55 -6.92 9.31
C LEU A 72 4.35 -6.21 7.98
N GLU A 73 5.03 -6.69 6.94
CA GLU A 73 4.83 -6.31 5.55
C GLU A 73 4.55 -7.57 4.71
N SER A 74 3.51 -7.57 3.89
CA SER A 74 3.17 -8.67 3.00
C SER A 74 2.87 -8.16 1.60
N TRP A 75 3.29 -8.93 0.60
CA TRP A 75 3.25 -8.56 -0.81
C TRP A 75 2.54 -9.59 -1.65
N TYR A 76 1.78 -9.10 -2.62
CA TYR A 76 1.01 -9.89 -3.56
C TYR A 76 1.13 -9.33 -4.96
N TYR A 77 0.88 -10.19 -5.94
CA TYR A 77 0.94 -9.83 -7.35
C TYR A 77 -0.10 -10.58 -8.16
N THR A 78 -0.66 -9.90 -9.15
CA THR A 78 -1.50 -10.51 -10.18
C THR A 78 -1.41 -9.70 -11.46
N ARG A 79 -2.11 -10.15 -12.50
CA ARG A 79 -2.31 -9.41 -13.74
C ARG A 79 -3.79 -9.38 -14.06
N THR A 80 -4.25 -8.27 -14.63
CA THR A 80 -5.65 -8.19 -15.07
C THR A 80 -5.93 -9.14 -16.21
N LYS A 81 -7.12 -9.73 -16.25
CA LYS A 81 -7.46 -10.75 -17.26
C LYS A 81 -7.52 -10.22 -18.69
N THR A 82 -8.00 -8.98 -18.86
CA THR A 82 -8.28 -8.41 -20.19
C THR A 82 -7.11 -7.60 -20.73
N THR A 83 -6.56 -6.72 -19.92
CA THR A 83 -5.49 -5.78 -20.30
C THR A 83 -4.10 -6.30 -19.97
N ASN A 84 -4.01 -7.36 -19.15
CA ASN A 84 -2.75 -7.96 -18.71
C ASN A 84 -1.83 -6.94 -18.01
N HIS A 85 -2.41 -5.92 -17.40
CA HIS A 85 -1.71 -4.91 -16.61
C HIS A 85 -1.25 -5.53 -15.29
N PRO A 86 -0.03 -5.21 -14.83
CA PRO A 86 0.45 -5.68 -13.55
C PRO A 86 -0.31 -5.00 -12.40
N ILE A 87 -0.69 -5.80 -11.40
CA ILE A 87 -1.23 -5.31 -10.13
C ILE A 87 -0.31 -5.79 -9.02
N ALA A 88 0.24 -4.84 -8.25
CA ALA A 88 1.00 -5.12 -7.05
C ALA A 88 0.21 -4.69 -5.82
N ILE A 89 0.15 -5.53 -4.79
CA ILE A 89 -0.54 -5.22 -3.53
C ILE A 89 0.45 -5.35 -2.39
N ARG A 90 0.35 -4.43 -1.43
CA ARG A 90 1.11 -4.47 -0.19
C ARG A 90 0.17 -4.30 1.00
N ILE A 91 0.27 -5.21 1.96
CA ILE A 91 -0.32 -5.06 3.28
C ILE A 91 0.79 -4.64 4.25
N ASN A 92 0.56 -3.60 5.05
CA ASN A 92 1.43 -3.24 6.16
C ASN A 92 0.64 -3.21 7.47
N VAL A 93 1.24 -3.73 8.54
CA VAL A 93 0.67 -3.73 9.89
C VAL A 93 1.68 -3.06 10.80
N SER A 94 1.22 -2.10 11.60
CA SER A 94 2.04 -1.42 12.61
C SER A 94 1.25 -1.30 13.92
N GLU A 95 1.66 -2.06 14.92
CA GLU A 95 1.08 -1.97 16.27
C GLU A 95 1.40 -0.62 16.91
N GLN A 96 2.63 -0.13 16.76
CA GLN A 96 3.06 1.18 17.28
C GLN A 96 2.16 2.32 16.81
N ASN A 97 1.76 2.30 15.53
CA ASN A 97 0.88 3.32 14.95
C ASN A 97 -0.61 2.94 15.05
N ASN A 98 -0.92 1.74 15.54
CA ASN A 98 -2.26 1.15 15.55
C ASN A 98 -2.90 1.14 14.15
N THR A 99 -2.17 0.73 13.10
CA THR A 99 -2.64 0.77 11.71
C THR A 99 -2.52 -0.56 10.97
N LEU A 100 -3.49 -0.78 10.07
CA LEU A 100 -3.45 -1.73 8.96
C LEU A 100 -3.60 -0.96 7.64
N ASP A 101 -2.64 -1.15 6.74
CA ASP A 101 -2.62 -0.52 5.42
C ASP A 101 -2.74 -1.54 4.31
N LEU A 102 -3.58 -1.22 3.33
CA LEU A 102 -3.66 -1.88 2.04
C LEU A 102 -3.27 -0.88 0.97
N THR A 103 -2.15 -1.08 0.30
CA THR A 103 -1.74 -0.30 -0.87
C THR A 103 -1.89 -1.16 -2.12
N ILE A 104 -2.52 -0.63 -3.16
CA ILE A 104 -2.63 -1.28 -4.47
C ILE A 104 -1.96 -0.37 -5.50
N GLY A 105 -1.10 -0.96 -6.32
CA GLY A 105 -0.51 -0.34 -7.49
C GLY A 105 -1.07 -0.96 -8.76
N CYS A 106 -1.51 -0.13 -9.71
CA CYS A 106 -1.97 -0.54 -11.04
C CYS A 106 -1.69 0.57 -12.07
N GLU A 107 -1.67 0.22 -13.35
CA GLU A 107 -1.53 1.19 -14.44
C GLU A 107 -2.84 1.94 -14.70
N ASP A 108 -3.98 1.24 -14.60
CA ASP A 108 -5.31 1.80 -14.82
C ASP A 108 -5.99 2.22 -13.51
N MET A 109 -6.47 3.46 -13.47
CA MET A 109 -7.10 4.05 -12.29
C MET A 109 -8.49 3.48 -11.98
N ALA A 110 -9.23 3.03 -12.99
CA ALA A 110 -10.55 2.45 -12.78
C ALA A 110 -10.42 1.02 -12.22
N GLU A 111 -9.50 0.21 -12.77
CA GLU A 111 -9.13 -1.11 -12.23
C GLU A 111 -8.66 -1.00 -10.77
N LEU A 112 -7.77 -0.04 -10.49
CA LEU A 112 -7.29 0.26 -9.15
C LEU A 112 -8.42 0.58 -8.16
N THR A 113 -9.28 1.53 -8.54
CA THR A 113 -10.35 2.01 -7.66
C THR A 113 -11.37 0.91 -7.38
N GLY A 114 -11.74 0.14 -8.40
CA GLY A 114 -12.68 -0.97 -8.27
C GLY A 114 -12.17 -2.08 -7.36
N LEU A 115 -10.92 -2.53 -7.57
CA LEU A 115 -10.32 -3.58 -6.74
C LEU A 115 -10.14 -3.14 -5.29
N LEU A 116 -9.65 -1.92 -5.07
CA LEU A 116 -9.47 -1.37 -3.73
C LEU A 116 -10.81 -1.26 -2.99
N ALA A 117 -11.86 -0.78 -3.66
CA ALA A 117 -13.19 -0.68 -3.08
C ALA A 117 -13.74 -2.05 -2.68
N LYS A 118 -13.57 -3.07 -3.53
CA LYS A 118 -14.05 -4.43 -3.26
C LYS A 118 -13.33 -5.13 -2.12
N ILE A 119 -12.00 -5.14 -2.13
CA ILE A 119 -11.22 -5.68 -1.00
C ILE A 119 -11.58 -4.96 0.30
N SER A 120 -11.78 -3.64 0.24
CA SER A 120 -12.18 -2.86 1.41
C SER A 120 -13.56 -3.23 1.92
N GLU A 121 -14.55 -3.34 1.04
CA GLU A 121 -15.92 -3.75 1.40
C GLU A 121 -15.91 -5.14 2.06
N ASP A 122 -15.25 -6.12 1.46
CA ASP A 122 -15.18 -7.49 1.97
C ASP A 122 -14.44 -7.58 3.30
N PHE A 123 -13.35 -6.83 3.46
CA PHE A 123 -12.65 -6.74 4.73
C PHE A 123 -13.53 -6.13 5.82
N GLN A 124 -14.25 -5.05 5.51
CA GLN A 124 -15.13 -4.42 6.49
C GLN A 124 -16.28 -5.35 6.90
N ASN A 125 -16.85 -6.08 5.95
CA ASN A 125 -17.86 -7.10 6.21
C ASN A 125 -17.30 -8.18 7.15
N LYS A 126 -16.10 -8.68 6.88
CA LYS A 126 -15.43 -9.70 7.71
C LYS A 126 -15.16 -9.21 9.14
N ILE A 127 -14.76 -7.94 9.31
CA ILE A 127 -14.59 -7.33 10.63
C ILE A 127 -15.93 -7.24 11.37
N ARG A 128 -16.99 -6.77 10.71
CA ARG A 128 -18.32 -6.66 11.31
C ARG A 128 -18.86 -8.02 11.74
N ASP A 129 -18.71 -9.04 10.90
CA ASP A 129 -19.21 -10.38 11.20
C ASP A 129 -18.45 -11.02 12.37
N LYS A 130 -17.13 -10.79 12.47
CA LYS A 130 -16.30 -11.40 13.52
C LYS A 130 -16.37 -10.66 14.85
N PHE A 131 -16.40 -9.33 14.84
CA PHE A 131 -16.28 -8.51 16.06
C PHE A 131 -17.54 -7.75 16.43
N GLN A 132 -18.58 -7.74 15.57
CA GLN A 132 -19.76 -6.88 15.74
C GLN A 132 -19.38 -5.39 15.86
N GLN A 133 -18.32 -4.99 15.16
CA GLN A 133 -17.77 -3.65 15.18
C GLN A 133 -17.66 -3.09 13.76
N GLU A 134 -17.87 -1.79 13.64
CA GLU A 134 -17.52 -1.07 12.42
C GLU A 134 -16.01 -0.77 12.43
N PRO A 135 -15.26 -1.20 11.39
CA PRO A 135 -13.85 -0.87 11.27
C PRO A 135 -13.69 0.64 11.20
N LYS A 136 -12.86 1.17 12.11
CA LYS A 136 -12.61 2.60 12.17
C LYS A 136 -11.52 2.95 11.16
N PRO A 137 -11.74 3.92 10.26
CA PRO A 137 -10.62 4.52 9.55
C PRO A 137 -9.65 5.06 10.60
N ALA A 138 -8.36 4.69 10.52
CA ALA A 138 -7.37 5.36 11.37
C ALA A 138 -7.37 6.84 10.95
N PHE A 139 -7.47 7.75 11.92
CA PHE A 139 -7.73 9.18 11.69
C PHE A 139 -7.06 9.75 10.42
N GLY A 140 -7.92 10.19 9.49
CA GLY A 140 -7.60 10.99 8.32
C GLY A 140 -7.19 10.18 7.09
N ASN A 141 -7.70 10.58 5.92
CA ASN A 141 -7.09 10.33 4.62
C ASN A 141 -5.71 11.03 4.49
N LEU A 142 -4.96 11.16 5.58
CA LEU A 142 -3.56 11.50 5.52
C LEU A 142 -2.90 10.27 4.92
N LYS A 143 -2.68 10.36 3.59
CA LYS A 143 -1.62 9.61 2.92
C LYS A 143 -0.47 9.58 3.89
N ASP A 144 0.11 8.39 4.13
CA ASP A 144 1.50 8.38 4.56
C ASP A 144 2.18 9.46 3.76
N LEU A 145 2.87 10.36 4.43
CA LEU A 145 3.42 11.46 3.69
C LEU A 145 4.52 10.87 2.84
N LEU A 146 4.20 10.46 1.62
CA LEU A 146 5.09 9.71 0.79
C LEU A 146 5.87 10.72 -0.04
N CYS A 147 7.17 10.50 -0.06
CA CYS A 147 8.00 11.02 -1.12
C CYS A 147 7.48 10.49 -2.46
N GLU A 148 7.70 11.22 -3.56
CA GLU A 148 7.44 10.73 -4.92
C GLU A 148 8.13 9.39 -5.23
N CYS A 149 9.22 9.07 -4.53
CA CYS A 149 9.89 7.77 -4.64
C CYS A 149 9.19 6.62 -3.90
N GLY A 150 8.06 6.88 -3.23
CA GLY A 150 7.31 5.88 -2.46
C GLY A 150 7.76 5.68 -1.00
N SER A 151 8.84 6.31 -0.56
CA SER A 151 9.31 6.24 0.83
C SER A 151 8.52 7.17 1.76
N PRO A 152 8.28 6.78 3.03
CA PRO A 152 7.65 7.66 4.00
C PRO A 152 8.54 8.86 4.34
N LEU A 153 7.90 10.01 4.49
CA LEU A 153 8.45 11.26 5.00
C LEU A 153 8.01 11.41 6.46
N ALA A 154 8.91 11.93 7.28
CA ALA A 154 8.66 12.06 8.71
C ALA A 154 7.56 13.09 9.06
N LYS A 155 7.34 14.10 8.21
CA LYS A 155 6.34 15.17 8.41
C LYS A 155 6.10 15.97 7.13
N LEU A 156 5.04 16.79 7.11
CA LEU A 156 4.79 17.78 6.04
C LEU A 156 5.86 18.88 6.09
N PRO A 157 6.35 19.35 4.93
CA PRO A 157 7.10 20.59 4.90
C PRO A 157 6.20 21.73 5.38
N SER A 158 6.78 22.68 6.11
CA SER A 158 6.10 23.87 6.61
C SER A 158 6.79 25.13 6.06
N ILE A 159 6.21 26.30 6.31
CA ILE A 159 6.79 27.60 5.91
C ILE A 159 8.20 27.77 6.48
N SER A 160 8.45 27.26 7.69
CA SER A 160 9.73 27.40 8.41
C SER A 160 10.65 26.19 8.27
N GLU A 161 10.18 25.07 7.70
CA GLU A 161 10.93 23.83 7.74
C GLU A 161 10.70 22.95 6.51
N ASN A 162 11.79 22.65 5.82
CA ASN A 162 11.81 21.71 4.71
C ASN A 162 11.92 20.27 5.21
N VAL A 163 11.45 19.33 4.40
CA VAL A 163 11.52 17.90 4.71
C VAL A 163 12.32 17.18 3.65
N THR A 164 13.35 16.45 4.06
CA THR A 164 14.18 15.64 3.15
C THR A 164 13.81 14.17 3.28
N CYS A 165 13.62 13.51 2.14
CA CYS A 165 13.37 12.08 2.09
C CYS A 165 14.64 11.29 2.45
N ASN A 166 14.56 10.42 3.46
CA ASN A 166 15.70 9.61 3.90
C ASN A 166 16.16 8.57 2.84
N SER A 167 15.30 8.14 1.91
CA SER A 167 15.69 7.18 0.86
C SER A 167 16.30 7.83 -0.38
N CYS A 168 15.64 8.81 -0.97
CA CYS A 168 16.08 9.40 -2.25
C CYS A 168 16.70 10.79 -2.12
N GLN A 169 16.79 11.32 -0.89
CA GLN A 169 17.38 12.62 -0.57
C GLN A 169 16.69 13.83 -1.24
N LYS A 170 15.52 13.62 -1.87
CA LYS A 170 14.70 14.71 -2.42
C LYS A 170 14.13 15.55 -1.28
N SER A 171 14.28 16.86 -1.40
CA SER A 171 13.81 17.84 -0.40
C SER A 171 12.51 18.48 -0.86
N TYR A 172 11.56 18.60 0.06
CA TYR A 172 10.23 19.14 -0.15
C TYR A 172 10.10 20.45 0.63
N THR A 173 9.61 21.48 -0.06
CA THR A 173 9.46 22.85 0.49
C THR A 173 7.99 23.25 0.45
N TRP A 174 7.53 24.04 1.42
CA TRP A 174 6.21 24.65 1.37
C TRP A 174 6.16 25.74 0.28
N LYS A 175 5.20 25.66 -0.64
CA LYS A 175 4.92 26.73 -1.61
C LYS A 175 3.51 27.26 -1.35
N MET A 176 3.40 28.54 -0.99
CA MET A 176 2.10 29.22 -1.06
C MET A 176 1.77 29.45 -2.54
N LEU A 177 0.70 28.82 -3.02
CA LEU A 177 0.06 29.24 -4.26
C LEU A 177 -0.64 30.55 -3.93
N GLY A 178 -0.09 31.66 -4.41
CA GLY A 178 -0.72 32.97 -4.28
C GLY A 178 -2.08 32.96 -4.97
N TYR A 179 -3.11 33.39 -4.26
CA TYR A 179 -4.38 33.83 -4.82
C TYR A 179 -4.30 35.32 -5.16
#